data_AF-A0A653WS33-F1
#
_entry.id   AF-A0A653WS33-F1
#
_cell.length_a   1.000
_cell.length_b   1.000
_cell.length_c   1.000
_cell.angle_alpha   90.00
_cell.angle_beta   90.00
_cell.angle_gamma   90.00
#
_symmetry.space_group_name_H-M   'P 1'
#
loop_
_entity.id
_entity.type
_entity.pdbx_description
1 polymer ?
#
loop_
_entity_poly.entity_id
_entity_poly.type
_entity_poly.pdbx_seq_one_letter_code
_entity_poly.pdbx_strand_id
1 'polypeptide(L)'
;MTDQVIYNFNFTNCLLDYTKFYALKLKQIQFTGCSLVAADFMQTDLTEALFDNCDLRRTVFIQTNLTKADFTTSFNYAFDPEANKIKKAKFSLEGLPGLLSKYNIIIK
;
A
#
# COMPACT_ATOMS: atom_id res chain seq x y z
N MET A 1 14.62 24.63 -0.70
CA MET A 1 14.04 23.29 -0.92
C MET A 1 14.52 22.47 0.25
N THR A 2 13.71 22.33 1.30
CA THR A 2 14.12 21.58 2.49
C THR A 2 14.25 20.10 2.11
N ASP A 3 15.37 19.48 2.45
CA ASP A 3 15.53 18.04 2.28
C ASP A 3 14.40 17.33 3.02
N GLN A 4 13.72 16.44 2.29
CA GLN A 4 12.64 15.67 2.85
C GLN A 4 13.23 14.70 3.88
N VAL A 5 12.84 14.88 5.15
CA VAL A 5 13.26 14.04 6.27
C VAL A 5 12.94 12.57 5.94
N ILE A 6 13.95 11.71 6.09
CA ILE A 6 13.76 10.26 6.01
C ILE A 6 13.13 9.83 7.32
N TYR A 7 11.90 9.31 7.24
CA TYR A 7 11.19 8.81 8.40
C TYR A 7 11.46 7.31 8.53
N ASN A 8 11.88 6.88 9.73
CA ASN A 8 12.03 5.47 10.05
C ASN A 8 11.25 5.16 11.33
N PHE A 9 10.01 4.72 11.16
CA PHE A 9 9.12 4.26 12.21
C PHE A 9 8.23 3.15 11.65
N ASN A 10 7.68 2.32 12.51
CA ASN A 10 6.77 1.22 12.14
C ASN A 10 5.49 1.32 12.98
N PHE A 11 4.43 0.68 12.50
CA PHE A 11 3.15 0.59 13.22
C PHE A 11 2.78 -0.86 13.47
N THR A 12 2.34 -1.15 14.70
CA THR A 12 1.89 -2.48 15.11
C THR A 12 0.54 -2.34 15.79
N ASN A 13 -0.46 -3.09 15.33
CA ASN A 13 -1.82 -3.14 15.90
C ASN A 13 -2.47 -1.75 16.07
N CYS A 14 -2.27 -0.88 15.08
CA CYS A 14 -2.77 0.50 15.11
C CYS A 14 -4.04 0.67 14.27
N LEU A 15 -4.93 1.57 14.72
CA LEU A 15 -6.02 2.11 13.92
C LEU A 15 -5.51 3.36 13.18
N LEU A 16 -5.25 3.23 11.88
CA LEU A 16 -4.70 4.28 11.01
C LEU A 16 -5.67 4.65 9.88
N ASP A 17 -6.96 4.44 10.11
CA ASP A 17 -8.00 4.79 9.15
C ASP A 17 -7.96 6.29 8.84
N TYR A 18 -8.19 6.64 7.56
CA TYR A 18 -8.20 8.02 7.06
C TYR A 18 -6.88 8.80 7.23
N THR A 19 -5.79 8.14 7.62
CA THR A 19 -4.48 8.79 7.75
C THR A 19 -3.95 9.25 6.40
N LYS A 20 -3.16 10.33 6.42
CA LYS A 20 -2.54 10.90 5.22
C LYS A 20 -1.03 10.75 5.30
N PHE A 21 -0.50 9.88 4.44
CA PHE A 21 0.94 9.69 4.21
C PHE A 21 1.41 10.34 2.91
N TYR A 22 0.58 11.22 2.32
CA TYR A 22 0.80 11.89 1.05
C TYR A 22 2.25 12.38 0.86
N ALA A 23 2.83 12.00 -0.27
CA ALA A 23 4.16 12.41 -0.74
C ALA A 23 5.33 12.09 0.20
N LEU A 24 5.17 11.25 1.23
CA LEU A 24 6.26 10.91 2.16
C LEU A 24 7.28 9.94 1.55
N LYS A 25 8.49 9.92 2.12
CA LYS A 25 9.52 8.90 1.86
C LYS A 25 9.55 7.90 3.01
N LEU A 26 8.90 6.75 2.81
CA LEU A 26 8.66 5.70 3.81
C LEU A 26 9.23 4.35 3.34
N LYS A 27 10.47 4.36 2.85
CA LYS A 27 11.13 3.12 2.39
C LYS A 27 11.26 2.15 3.56
N GLN A 28 11.00 0.87 3.32
CA GLN A 28 11.12 -0.22 4.29
C GLN A 28 10.22 -0.09 5.54
N ILE A 29 9.22 0.80 5.50
CA ILE A 29 8.23 0.91 6.59
C ILE A 29 7.45 -0.39 6.75
N GLN A 30 7.11 -0.73 7.98
CA GLN A 30 6.31 -1.90 8.32
C GLN A 30 5.01 -1.49 9.00
N PHE A 31 3.91 -2.00 8.47
CA PHE A 31 2.59 -1.99 9.09
C PHE A 31 2.23 -3.44 9.42
N THR A 32 2.00 -3.75 10.70
CA THR A 32 1.65 -5.11 11.15
C THR A 32 0.33 -5.06 11.92
N GLY A 33 -0.67 -5.84 11.49
CA GLY A 33 -1.98 -5.91 12.15
C GLY A 33 -2.73 -4.57 12.19
N CYS A 34 -2.45 -3.67 11.25
CA CYS A 34 -3.02 -2.33 11.25
C CYS A 34 -4.30 -2.25 10.42
N SER A 35 -5.21 -1.38 10.83
CA SER A 35 -6.30 -0.93 9.96
C SER A 35 -5.85 0.33 9.24
N LEU A 36 -5.94 0.34 7.91
CA LEU A 36 -5.52 1.43 7.02
C LEU A 36 -6.68 1.86 6.12
N VAL A 37 -7.92 1.72 6.61
CA VAL A 37 -9.12 1.94 5.81
C VAL A 37 -9.17 3.39 5.36
N ALA A 38 -9.32 3.60 4.04
CA ALA A 38 -9.32 4.92 3.43
C ALA A 38 -8.06 5.77 3.73
N ALA A 39 -6.92 5.14 4.07
CA ALA A 39 -5.65 5.84 4.17
C ALA A 39 -5.15 6.31 2.79
N ASP A 40 -4.41 7.41 2.76
CA ASP A 40 -3.90 8.05 1.54
C ASP A 40 -2.38 7.92 1.45
N PHE A 41 -1.90 7.11 0.49
CA PHE A 41 -0.49 6.91 0.17
C PHE A 41 -0.10 7.51 -1.19
N MET A 42 -0.87 8.45 -1.73
CA MET A 42 -0.55 9.06 -3.02
C MET A 42 0.85 9.70 -3.00
N GLN A 43 1.59 9.54 -4.10
CA GLN A 43 2.96 10.06 -4.29
C GLN A 43 4.01 9.59 -3.25
N THR A 44 3.68 8.57 -2.45
CA THR A 44 4.59 8.08 -1.39
C THR A 44 5.65 7.14 -1.97
N ASP A 45 6.86 7.17 -1.41
CA ASP A 45 7.87 6.13 -1.65
C ASP A 45 7.77 5.04 -0.59
N LEU A 46 7.17 3.91 -0.96
CA LEU A 46 6.99 2.70 -0.15
C LEU A 46 7.86 1.55 -0.68
N THR A 47 9.02 1.86 -1.26
CA THR A 47 9.97 0.83 -1.71
C THR A 47 10.28 -0.12 -0.55
N GLU A 48 10.13 -1.42 -0.77
CA GLU A 48 10.36 -2.48 0.23
C GLU A 48 9.47 -2.38 1.49
N ALA A 49 8.34 -1.67 1.44
CA ALA A 49 7.38 -1.64 2.54
C ALA A 49 6.72 -2.99 2.79
N LEU A 50 6.37 -3.27 4.04
CA LEU A 50 5.63 -4.46 4.46
C LEU A 50 4.25 -4.06 4.97
N PHE A 51 3.21 -4.65 4.39
CA PHE A 51 1.84 -4.63 4.90
C PHE A 51 1.50 -6.04 5.38
N ASP A 52 1.75 -6.31 6.66
CA ASP A 52 1.50 -7.61 7.27
C ASP A 52 0.14 -7.64 7.98
N ASN A 53 -0.78 -8.52 7.55
CA ASN A 53 -2.11 -8.69 8.13
C ASN A 53 -2.90 -7.37 8.27
N CYS A 54 -2.81 -6.47 7.28
CA CYS A 54 -3.47 -5.18 7.31
C CYS A 54 -4.76 -5.16 6.49
N ASP A 55 -5.73 -4.39 6.96
CA ASP A 55 -6.96 -4.09 6.23
C ASP A 55 -6.77 -2.83 5.39
N LEU A 56 -6.79 -2.99 4.06
CA LEU A 56 -6.53 -1.91 3.10
C LEU A 56 -7.78 -1.48 2.32
N ARG A 57 -8.98 -1.67 2.91
CA ARG A 57 -10.24 -1.22 2.30
C ARG A 57 -10.16 0.26 1.93
N ARG A 58 -10.40 0.57 0.65
CA ARG A 58 -10.44 1.95 0.13
C ARG A 58 -9.13 2.75 0.31
N THR A 59 -8.03 2.10 0.68
CA THR A 59 -6.72 2.75 0.73
C THR A 59 -6.32 3.22 -0.66
N VAL A 60 -5.78 4.43 -0.77
CA VAL A 60 -5.45 5.06 -2.05
C VAL A 60 -3.96 4.94 -2.35
N PHE A 61 -3.65 4.26 -3.45
CA PHE A 61 -2.31 4.21 -4.05
C PHE A 61 -2.37 4.81 -5.46
N ILE A 62 -1.84 6.01 -5.64
CA ILE A 62 -1.74 6.71 -6.94
C ILE A 62 -0.38 7.40 -7.01
N GLN A 63 0.35 7.19 -8.10
CA GLN A 63 1.73 7.68 -8.26
C GLN A 63 2.65 7.20 -7.13
N THR A 64 2.34 6.07 -6.50
CA THR A 64 3.06 5.52 -5.36
C THR A 64 4.16 4.55 -5.84
N ASN A 65 5.33 4.60 -5.20
CA ASN A 65 6.38 3.63 -5.47
C ASN A 65 6.23 2.44 -4.52
N LEU A 66 5.73 1.32 -5.05
CA LEU A 66 5.49 0.05 -4.35
C LEU A 66 6.54 -1.01 -4.76
N THR A 67 7.70 -0.60 -5.28
CA THR A 67 8.74 -1.52 -5.74
C THR A 67 9.15 -2.45 -4.59
N LYS A 68 9.02 -3.77 -4.80
CA LYS A 68 9.26 -4.82 -3.79
C LYS A 68 8.39 -4.73 -2.51
N ALA A 69 7.32 -3.93 -2.51
CA ALA A 69 6.40 -3.91 -1.38
C ALA A 69 5.70 -5.27 -1.24
N ASP A 70 5.38 -5.66 -0.01
CA ASP A 70 4.78 -6.96 0.31
C ASP A 70 3.37 -6.79 0.88
N PHE A 71 2.38 -7.28 0.14
CA PHE A 71 0.96 -7.28 0.49
C PHE A 71 0.42 -8.69 0.73
N THR A 72 1.28 -9.71 0.80
CA THR A 72 0.88 -11.13 0.73
C THR A 72 -0.09 -11.57 1.81
N THR A 73 -0.04 -10.98 3.01
CA THR A 73 -0.95 -11.31 4.12
C THR A 73 -2.04 -10.26 4.35
N SER A 74 -1.97 -9.12 3.65
CA SER A 74 -2.97 -8.06 3.75
C SER A 74 -4.15 -8.30 2.81
N PHE A 75 -5.26 -7.62 3.06
CA PHE A 75 -6.53 -7.90 2.42
C PHE A 75 -7.31 -6.63 2.07
N ASN A 76 -8.32 -6.77 1.21
CA ASN A 76 -9.21 -5.71 0.72
C ASN A 76 -8.56 -4.55 -0.05
N TYR A 77 -7.28 -4.65 -0.42
CA TYR A 77 -6.68 -3.67 -1.30
C TYR A 77 -7.31 -3.77 -2.70
N ALA A 78 -7.58 -2.62 -3.31
CA ALA A 78 -7.99 -2.51 -4.70
C ALA A 78 -7.41 -1.22 -5.26
N PHE A 79 -6.49 -1.33 -6.20
CA PHE A 79 -5.84 -0.18 -6.83
C PHE A 79 -5.38 -0.53 -8.25
N ASP A 80 -5.26 0.50 -9.09
CA ASP A 80 -4.75 0.35 -10.45
C ASP A 80 -3.23 0.15 -10.44
N PRO A 81 -2.71 -1.03 -10.87
CA PRO A 81 -1.28 -1.26 -10.95
C PRO A 81 -0.56 -0.31 -11.91
N GLU A 82 -1.23 0.17 -12.96
CA GLU A 82 -0.65 1.06 -13.98
C GLU A 82 -0.44 2.48 -13.44
N ALA A 83 -1.17 2.87 -12.38
CA ALA A 83 -1.01 4.15 -11.71
C ALA A 83 0.19 4.19 -10.76
N ASN A 84 0.93 3.09 -10.59
CA ASN A 84 1.94 2.90 -9.55
C ASN A 84 3.21 2.20 -10.07
N LYS A 85 4.32 2.27 -9.31
CA LYS A 85 5.51 1.44 -9.60
C LYS A 85 5.44 0.17 -8.77
N ILE A 86 5.11 -0.96 -9.38
CA ILE A 86 4.90 -2.24 -8.66
C ILE A 86 5.94 -3.32 -8.98
N LYS A 87 7.11 -2.94 -9.52
CA LYS A 87 8.13 -3.92 -9.92
C LYS A 87 8.51 -4.80 -8.73
N LYS A 88 8.36 -6.13 -8.88
CA LYS A 88 8.63 -7.13 -7.83
C LYS A 88 7.80 -6.97 -6.55
N ALA A 89 6.72 -6.17 -6.56
CA ALA A 89 5.76 -6.18 -5.47
C ALA A 89 5.12 -7.58 -5.34
N LYS A 90 4.79 -7.99 -4.12
CA LYS A 90 4.27 -9.32 -3.83
C LYS A 90 2.81 -9.23 -3.39
N PHE A 91 2.00 -10.13 -3.92
CA PHE A 91 0.56 -10.22 -3.67
C PHE A 91 0.17 -11.68 -3.48
N SER A 92 -0.91 -11.92 -2.75
CA SER A 92 -1.55 -13.23 -2.64
C SER A 92 -2.46 -13.50 -3.83
N LEU A 93 -2.78 -14.77 -4.09
CA LEU A 93 -3.74 -15.16 -5.12
C LEU A 93 -5.13 -14.56 -4.82
N GLU A 94 -5.51 -14.57 -3.55
CA GLU A 94 -6.78 -14.07 -3.03
C GLU A 94 -6.94 -12.56 -3.22
N GLY A 95 -5.84 -11.80 -3.24
CA GLY A 95 -5.87 -10.36 -3.45
C GLY A 95 -5.74 -9.90 -4.91
N LEU A 96 -5.40 -10.79 -5.84
CA LEU A 96 -5.32 -10.46 -7.27
C LEU A 96 -6.60 -9.81 -7.84
N PRO A 97 -7.84 -10.23 -7.47
CA PRO A 97 -9.05 -9.56 -7.92
C PRO A 97 -9.06 -8.04 -7.67
N GLY A 98 -8.47 -7.58 -6.56
CA GLY A 98 -8.37 -6.17 -6.23
C GLY A 98 -7.56 -5.36 -7.25
N LEU A 99 -6.51 -5.97 -7.81
CA LEU A 99 -5.66 -5.37 -8.84
C LEU A 99 -6.28 -5.40 -10.23
N LEU A 100 -7.24 -6.29 -10.46
CA LEU A 100 -7.91 -6.48 -11.74
C LEU A 100 -9.23 -5.70 -11.86
N SER A 101 -9.65 -5.03 -10.78
CA SER A 101 -10.93 -4.33 -10.65
C SER A 101 -11.21 -3.33 -11.79
N LYS A 102 -10.18 -2.63 -12.28
CA LYS A 102 -10.28 -1.66 -13.39
C LYS A 102 -10.77 -2.27 -14.71
N TYR A 103 -10.48 -3.55 -14.95
CA TYR A 103 -10.76 -4.17 -16.26
C TYR A 103 -12.20 -4.65 -16.41
N ASN A 104 -13.02 -4.62 -15.33
CA ASN A 104 -14.40 -5.09 -15.34
C ASN A 104 -14.56 -6.51 -15.94
N ILE A 105 -13.61 -7.38 -15.61
CA ILE A 105 -13.58 -8.78 -16.07
C ILE A 105 -14.27 -9.70 -15.05
N ILE A 106 -14.76 -10.83 -15.52
CA ILE A 106 -15.38 -11.86 -14.68
C ILE A 106 -14.30 -12.86 -14.25
N ILE A 107 -14.11 -13.00 -12.93
CA ILE A 107 -13.22 -13.99 -12.32
C ILE A 107 -14.09 -15.18 -11.86
N LYS A 108 -13.63 -16.42 -12.11
CA LYS A 108 -14.34 -17.66 -11.78
C LYS A 108 -13.52 -18.55 -10.86
#